data_AF-K9KDH3-F1
#
_entry.id   AF-K9KDH3-F1
#
_cell.length_a   1.000
_cell.length_b   1.000
_cell.length_c   1.000
_cell.angle_alpha   90.00
_cell.angle_beta   90.00
_cell.angle_gamma   90.00
#
_symmetry.space_group_name_H-M   'P 1'
#
loop_
_entity.id
_entity.type
_entity.pdbx_description
1 polymer ?
#
loop_
_entity_poly.entity_id
_entity_poly.type
_entity_poly.pdbx_seq_one_letter_code
_entity_poly.pdbx_strand_id
1 'polypeptide(L)'
;LLEKLRQRIQDRDVALESMESLLRAKGLEVEQLSATCQNLQWLKEELETKFSHWQKEQEGIIQQLQTSLHDRNKEVEDLSATLLCKLGPGQSEIAEELCQRLQRKERMLQDLLSDRNKQMVEHELEIQGLLQSMSTREQESQAAAEKMVQALMERNSELQALRQYLGGRDFMVSQALTSHQPAEVTSISPQPGEQTDQASMHIRSRDDDTSLPAKGDTGIPSSSLGDLDTVSGLEKELSHAKEELELMAKKERESRVELSALQSMMAVQEEELQVQAADMESLTRNMQIKEDLIKDLQMQLVDPEDIPAMERLTQEVLLLREKVASVESQGQEASGNRRQQLLLMLEGLVDERSRLNEALQAERQLYSSLVKFHAHPESSERNRTLQVELEGAQVLRGRLEEVLGRSLERLSRLETLAAIGG
;
A
#
# COMPACT_ATOMS: atom_id res chain seq x y z
N LEU A 1 -18.05 99.94 -18.80
CA LEU A 1 -17.67 99.40 -17.48
C LEU A 1 -18.70 98.38 -16.96
N LEU A 2 -19.99 98.72 -16.94
CA LEU A 2 -21.07 97.82 -16.49
C LEU A 2 -21.16 96.50 -17.28
N GLU A 3 -21.00 96.54 -18.60
CA GLU A 3 -21.09 95.36 -19.46
C GLU A 3 -19.92 94.38 -19.26
N LYS A 4 -18.71 94.89 -19.05
CA LYS A 4 -17.54 94.10 -18.64
C LYS A 4 -17.72 93.46 -17.25
N LEU A 5 -18.40 94.15 -16.33
CA LEU A 5 -18.75 93.60 -15.02
C LEU A 5 -19.82 92.51 -15.14
N ARG A 6 -20.83 92.69 -16.00
CA ARG A 6 -21.85 91.67 -16.28
C ARG A 6 -21.23 90.41 -16.87
N GLN A 7 -20.35 90.55 -17.87
CA GLN A 7 -19.63 89.41 -18.43
C GLN A 7 -18.80 88.69 -17.36
N ARG A 8 -18.06 89.44 -16.52
CA ARG A 8 -17.28 88.86 -15.44
C ARG A 8 -18.13 88.15 -14.38
N ILE A 9 -19.35 88.61 -14.13
CA ILE A 9 -20.30 87.94 -13.23
C ILE A 9 -20.80 86.65 -13.90
N GLN A 10 -21.22 86.72 -15.16
CA GLN A 10 -21.64 85.55 -15.95
C GLN A 10 -20.55 84.47 -16.01
N ASP A 11 -19.30 84.85 -16.28
CA ASP A 11 -18.16 83.92 -16.33
C ASP A 11 -17.92 83.24 -14.97
N ARG A 12 -18.16 83.96 -13.87
CA ARG A 12 -18.04 83.41 -12.50
C ARG A 12 -19.21 82.50 -12.14
N ASP A 13 -20.42 82.82 -12.59
CA ASP A 13 -21.60 81.99 -12.37
C ASP A 13 -21.47 80.65 -13.10
N VAL A 14 -20.99 80.66 -14.35
CA VAL A 14 -20.68 79.44 -15.10
C VAL A 14 -19.55 78.63 -14.43
N ALA A 15 -18.52 79.30 -13.91
CA ALA A 15 -17.47 78.63 -13.15
C ALA A 15 -18.01 77.97 -11.87
N LEU A 16 -18.92 78.65 -11.15
CA LEU A 16 -19.60 78.11 -9.97
C LEU A 16 -20.46 76.90 -10.32
N GLU A 17 -21.29 76.97 -11.37
CA GLU A 17 -22.10 75.83 -11.83
C GLU A 17 -21.22 74.64 -12.25
N SER A 18 -20.09 74.90 -12.91
CA SER A 18 -19.13 73.85 -13.28
C SER A 18 -18.50 73.20 -12.03
N MET A 19 -18.13 74.00 -11.03
CA MET A 19 -17.62 73.51 -9.74
C MET A 19 -18.70 72.73 -8.98
N GLU A 20 -19.94 73.17 -8.98
CA GLU A 20 -21.06 72.47 -8.33
C GLU A 20 -21.38 71.13 -9.01
N SER A 21 -21.32 71.08 -10.35
CA SER A 21 -21.49 69.81 -11.09
C SER A 21 -20.35 68.84 -10.81
N LEU A 22 -19.11 69.34 -10.73
CA LEU A 22 -17.93 68.55 -10.36
C LEU A 22 -18.04 68.04 -8.91
N LEU A 23 -18.46 68.89 -7.96
CA LEU A 23 -18.69 68.49 -6.57
C LEU A 23 -19.77 67.42 -6.46
N ARG A 24 -20.86 67.51 -7.23
CA ARG A 24 -21.88 66.46 -7.30
C ARG A 24 -21.34 65.16 -7.86
N ALA A 25 -20.57 65.21 -8.95
CA ALA A 25 -19.94 64.02 -9.54
C ALA A 25 -18.97 63.36 -8.54
N LYS A 26 -18.13 64.16 -7.85
CA LYS A 26 -17.25 63.66 -6.79
C LYS A 26 -18.00 63.12 -5.58
N GLY A 27 -19.16 63.70 -5.21
CA GLY A 27 -20.04 63.14 -4.18
C GLY A 27 -20.53 61.74 -4.53
N LEU A 28 -21.00 61.54 -5.77
CA LEU A 28 -21.42 60.21 -6.25
C LEU A 28 -20.27 59.22 -6.33
N GLU A 29 -19.07 59.65 -6.75
CA GLU A 29 -17.87 58.79 -6.71
C GLU A 29 -17.53 58.33 -5.28
N VAL A 30 -17.61 59.23 -4.29
CA VAL A 30 -17.37 58.89 -2.88
C VAL A 30 -18.43 57.93 -2.35
N GLU A 31 -19.70 58.14 -2.68
CA GLU A 31 -20.78 57.21 -2.31
C GLU A 31 -20.55 55.83 -2.94
N GLN A 32 -20.21 55.77 -4.22
CA GLN A 32 -19.89 54.52 -4.91
C GLN A 32 -18.69 53.81 -4.24
N LEU A 33 -17.61 54.53 -3.97
CA LEU A 33 -16.45 53.98 -3.28
C LEU A 33 -16.82 53.49 -1.88
N SER A 34 -17.64 54.22 -1.13
CA SER A 34 -18.10 53.80 0.19
C SER A 34 -18.90 52.50 0.14
N ALA A 35 -19.78 52.33 -0.86
CA ALA A 35 -20.52 51.10 -1.08
C ALA A 35 -19.59 49.94 -1.46
N THR A 36 -18.58 50.19 -2.30
CA THR A 36 -17.58 49.16 -2.63
C THR A 36 -16.75 48.74 -1.42
N CYS A 37 -16.34 49.66 -0.57
CA CYS A 37 -15.63 49.36 0.68
C CYS A 37 -16.48 48.52 1.63
N GLN A 38 -17.77 48.85 1.77
CA GLN A 38 -18.70 48.06 2.58
C GLN A 38 -18.87 46.64 2.03
N ASN A 39 -19.02 46.48 0.71
CA ASN A 39 -19.11 45.17 0.08
C ASN A 39 -17.83 44.33 0.27
N LEU A 40 -16.65 44.94 0.14
CA LEU A 40 -15.37 44.27 0.39
C LEU A 40 -15.23 43.85 1.86
N GLN A 41 -15.68 44.70 2.79
CA GLN A 41 -15.66 44.37 4.21
C GLN A 41 -16.58 43.17 4.52
N TRP A 42 -17.79 43.15 3.95
CA TRP A 42 -18.69 42.00 4.09
C TRP A 42 -18.09 40.72 3.52
N LEU A 43 -17.48 40.77 2.33
CA LEU A 43 -16.82 39.61 1.73
C LEU A 43 -15.64 39.11 2.57
N LYS A 44 -14.89 40.02 3.18
CA LYS A 44 -13.81 39.67 4.11
C LYS A 44 -14.36 38.91 5.32
N GLU A 45 -15.39 39.44 5.97
CA GLU A 45 -16.02 38.79 7.13
C GLU A 45 -16.62 37.41 6.77
N GLU A 46 -17.22 37.28 5.59
CA GLU A 46 -17.75 36.02 5.07
C GLU A 46 -16.64 34.98 4.81
N LEU A 47 -15.48 35.41 4.29
CA LEU A 47 -14.33 34.52 4.11
C LEU A 47 -13.70 34.11 5.45
N GLU A 48 -13.56 35.04 6.39
CA GLU A 48 -13.02 34.78 7.73
C GLU A 48 -13.91 33.81 8.52
N THR A 49 -15.23 33.96 8.43
CA THR A 49 -16.19 33.06 9.08
C THR A 49 -16.19 31.67 8.45
N LYS A 50 -16.14 31.57 7.11
CA LYS A 50 -16.00 30.29 6.39
C LYS A 50 -14.69 29.59 6.72
N PHE A 51 -13.58 30.33 6.71
CA PHE A 51 -12.27 29.79 7.09
C PHE A 51 -12.27 29.29 8.53
N SER A 52 -12.82 30.08 9.46
CA SER A 52 -12.94 29.68 10.87
C SER A 52 -13.82 28.44 11.06
N HIS A 53 -14.90 28.31 10.29
CA HIS A 53 -15.76 27.13 10.33
C HIS A 53 -15.04 25.90 9.78
N TRP A 54 -14.43 26.00 8.59
CA TRP A 54 -13.65 24.92 7.99
C TRP A 54 -12.49 24.49 8.90
N GLN A 55 -11.79 25.45 9.52
CA GLN A 55 -10.72 25.18 10.47
C GLN A 55 -11.22 24.35 11.67
N LYS A 56 -12.36 24.72 12.26
CA LYS A 56 -12.98 23.95 13.36
C LYS A 56 -13.40 22.56 12.94
N GLU A 57 -13.89 22.39 11.71
CA GLU A 57 -14.22 21.07 11.17
C GLU A 57 -12.97 20.21 11.00
N GLN A 58 -11.88 20.77 10.45
CA GLN A 58 -10.61 20.06 10.35
C GLN A 58 -10.07 19.68 11.74
N GLU A 59 -10.08 20.61 12.70
CA GLU A 59 -9.69 20.33 14.09
C GLU A 59 -10.55 19.23 14.71
N GLY A 60 -11.87 19.22 14.46
CA GLY A 60 -12.79 18.18 14.91
C GLY A 60 -12.49 16.80 14.30
N ILE A 61 -12.22 16.74 12.99
CA ILE A 61 -11.82 15.50 12.31
C ILE A 61 -10.50 14.99 12.87
N ILE A 62 -9.51 15.87 13.07
CA ILE A 62 -8.21 15.52 13.65
C ILE A 62 -8.40 14.95 15.06
N GLN A 63 -9.21 15.60 15.91
CA GLN A 63 -9.49 15.11 17.27
C GLN A 63 -10.20 13.75 17.25
N GLN A 64 -11.16 13.54 16.35
CA GLN A 64 -11.82 12.25 16.18
C GLN A 64 -10.84 11.15 15.74
N LEU A 65 -9.98 11.43 14.76
CA LEU A 65 -8.96 10.49 14.30
C LEU A 65 -7.94 10.16 15.40
N GLN A 66 -7.48 11.17 16.16
CA GLN A 66 -6.58 10.97 17.29
C GLN A 66 -7.22 10.11 18.38
N THR A 67 -8.49 10.37 18.72
CA THR A 67 -9.24 9.58 19.71
C THR A 67 -9.42 8.14 19.24
N SER A 68 -9.88 7.95 18.00
CA SER A 68 -10.09 6.62 17.42
C SER A 68 -8.78 5.82 17.32
N LEU A 69 -7.67 6.48 16.95
CA LEU A 69 -6.36 5.85 16.92
C LEU A 69 -5.91 5.46 18.33
N HIS A 70 -6.08 6.32 19.32
CA HIS A 70 -5.75 6.01 20.71
C HIS A 70 -6.56 4.84 21.26
N ASP A 71 -7.89 4.84 21.05
CA ASP A 71 -8.77 3.76 21.49
C ASP A 71 -8.37 2.43 20.83
N ARG A 72 -8.08 2.45 19.52
CA ARG A 72 -7.62 1.26 18.79
C ARG A 72 -6.26 0.77 19.29
N ASN A 73 -5.34 1.69 19.61
CA ASN A 73 -4.03 1.33 20.17
C ASN A 73 -4.20 0.64 21.53
N LYS A 74 -5.06 1.19 22.38
CA LYS A 74 -5.40 0.61 23.68
C LYS A 74 -6.02 -0.79 23.55
N GLU A 75 -6.94 -0.99 22.62
CA GLU A 75 -7.48 -2.33 22.34
C GLU A 75 -6.39 -3.32 21.92
N VAL A 76 -5.46 -2.89 21.07
CA VAL A 76 -4.33 -3.74 20.63
C VAL A 76 -3.41 -4.06 21.80
N GLU A 77 -3.13 -3.10 22.69
CA GLU A 77 -2.37 -3.30 23.92
C GLU A 77 -3.07 -4.31 24.86
N ASP A 78 -4.38 -4.16 25.09
CA ASP A 78 -5.18 -5.05 25.94
C ASP A 78 -5.23 -6.50 25.36
N LEU A 79 -5.43 -6.62 24.04
CA LEU A 79 -5.41 -7.91 23.35
C LEU A 79 -4.01 -8.55 23.39
N SER A 80 -2.96 -7.74 23.21
CA SER A 80 -1.57 -8.19 23.31
C SER A 80 -1.26 -8.71 24.70
N ALA A 81 -1.61 -7.97 25.76
CA ALA A 81 -1.45 -8.42 27.14
C ALA A 81 -2.20 -9.73 27.42
N THR A 82 -3.44 -9.86 26.91
CA THR A 82 -4.25 -11.08 27.07
C THR A 82 -3.61 -12.28 26.36
N LEU A 83 -3.01 -12.08 25.18
CA LEU A 83 -2.33 -13.14 24.44
C LEU A 83 -1.00 -13.52 25.09
N LEU A 84 -0.20 -12.55 25.54
CA LEU A 84 1.06 -12.78 26.23
C LEU A 84 0.86 -13.65 27.48
N CYS A 85 -0.19 -13.40 28.26
CA CYS A 85 -0.55 -14.23 29.42
C CYS A 85 -0.90 -15.69 29.09
N LYS A 86 -1.21 -16.01 27.82
CA LYS A 86 -1.54 -17.36 27.37
C LYS A 86 -0.34 -18.12 26.77
N LEU A 87 0.82 -17.48 26.64
CA LEU A 87 2.02 -18.09 26.07
C LEU A 87 2.70 -19.02 27.10
N GLY A 88 3.31 -20.10 26.60
CA GLY A 88 4.18 -20.95 27.41
C GLY A 88 5.54 -20.28 27.69
N PRO A 89 6.36 -20.81 28.63
CA PRO A 89 7.59 -20.16 29.09
C PRO A 89 8.59 -19.84 27.95
N GLY A 90 8.85 -20.75 27.01
CA GLY A 90 9.73 -20.47 25.86
C GLY A 90 9.15 -19.49 24.82
N GLN A 91 7.82 -19.45 24.67
CA GLN A 91 7.16 -18.50 23.76
C GLN A 91 7.10 -17.08 24.33
N SER A 92 7.04 -16.95 25.67
CA SER A 92 7.06 -15.67 26.37
C SER A 92 8.40 -14.94 26.16
N GLU A 93 9.53 -15.66 26.24
CA GLU A 93 10.86 -15.09 26.04
C GLU A 93 11.04 -14.50 24.62
N ILE A 94 10.62 -15.25 23.59
CA ILE A 94 10.65 -14.77 22.20
C ILE A 94 9.73 -13.55 22.02
N ALA A 95 8.55 -13.56 22.62
CA ALA A 95 7.62 -12.44 22.54
C ALA A 95 8.18 -11.18 23.23
N GLU A 96 8.84 -11.33 24.39
CA GLU A 96 9.52 -10.23 25.09
C GLU A 96 10.66 -9.63 24.26
N GLU A 97 11.49 -10.46 23.63
CA GLU A 97 12.56 -9.98 22.73
C GLU A 97 12.01 -9.19 21.54
N LEU A 98 10.92 -9.68 20.94
CA LEU A 98 10.23 -9.01 19.83
C LEU A 98 9.61 -7.67 20.29
N CYS A 99 8.96 -7.64 21.46
CA CYS A 99 8.43 -6.41 22.06
C CYS A 99 9.55 -5.38 22.32
N GLN A 100 10.68 -5.80 22.87
CA GLN A 100 11.83 -4.91 23.08
C GLN A 100 12.40 -4.40 21.76
N ARG A 101 12.48 -5.26 20.72
CA ARG A 101 12.98 -4.86 19.40
C ARG A 101 12.03 -3.88 18.70
N LEU A 102 10.72 -4.09 18.85
CA LEU A 102 9.69 -3.16 18.37
C LEU A 102 9.80 -1.81 19.10
N GLN A 103 9.90 -1.81 20.43
CA GLN A 103 10.01 -0.59 21.23
C GLN A 103 11.28 0.21 20.90
N ARG A 104 12.41 -0.47 20.59
CA ARG A 104 13.62 0.19 20.09
C ARG A 104 13.39 0.85 18.72
N LYS A 105 12.69 0.17 17.79
CA LYS A 105 12.33 0.74 16.48
C LYS A 105 11.38 1.93 16.61
N GLU A 106 10.38 1.83 17.47
CA GLU A 106 9.41 2.89 17.71
C GLU A 106 10.08 4.14 18.28
N ARG A 107 11.01 3.98 19.25
CA ARG A 107 11.80 5.09 19.77
C ARG A 107 12.63 5.79 18.69
N MET A 108 13.31 5.04 17.81
CA MET A 108 14.06 5.62 16.70
C MET A 108 13.17 6.41 15.73
N LEU A 109 11.97 5.89 15.42
CA LEU A 109 11.01 6.61 14.57
C LEU A 109 10.51 7.89 15.25
N GLN A 110 10.23 7.82 16.54
CA GLN A 110 9.79 8.98 17.32
C GLN A 110 10.86 10.06 17.38
N ASP A 111 12.13 9.68 17.58
CA ASP A 111 13.27 10.60 17.54
C ASP A 111 13.40 11.27 16.16
N LEU A 112 13.36 10.49 15.07
CA LEU A 112 13.41 11.00 13.70
C LEU A 112 12.27 11.98 13.37
N LEU A 113 11.04 11.66 13.80
CA LEU A 113 9.89 12.55 13.64
C LEU A 113 10.08 13.83 14.45
N SER A 114 10.59 13.73 15.67
CA SER A 114 10.86 14.90 16.52
C SER A 114 11.90 15.83 15.90
N ASP A 115 12.97 15.28 15.31
CA ASP A 115 14.02 16.05 14.66
C ASP A 115 13.53 16.70 13.37
N ARG A 116 12.74 15.99 12.57
CA ARG A 116 12.10 16.57 11.38
C ARG A 116 11.13 17.70 11.75
N ASN A 117 10.43 17.57 12.88
CA ASN A 117 9.52 18.61 13.36
C ASN A 117 10.30 19.85 13.86
N LYS A 118 11.42 19.66 14.56
CA LYS A 118 12.32 20.77 14.94
C LYS A 118 12.84 21.51 13.71
N GLN A 119 13.31 20.78 12.69
CA GLN A 119 13.76 21.38 11.42
C GLN A 119 12.66 22.19 10.72
N MET A 120 11.43 21.68 10.71
CA MET A 120 10.29 22.41 10.14
C MET A 120 10.06 23.74 10.86
N VAL A 121 10.11 23.74 12.20
CA VAL A 121 9.95 24.96 13.00
C VAL A 121 11.12 25.93 12.78
N GLU A 122 12.35 25.43 12.67
CA GLU A 122 13.52 26.26 12.33
C GLU A 122 13.35 26.93 10.96
N HIS A 123 12.92 26.19 9.94
CA HIS A 123 12.63 26.75 8.62
C HIS A 123 11.46 27.75 8.65
N GLU A 124 10.42 27.50 9.44
CA GLU A 124 9.31 28.45 9.61
C GLU A 124 9.80 29.77 10.22
N LEU A 125 10.66 29.71 11.24
CA LEU A 125 11.28 30.88 11.85
C LEU A 125 12.22 31.61 10.87
N GLU A 126 12.99 30.90 10.06
CA GLU A 126 13.83 31.48 9.01
C GLU A 126 12.99 32.24 7.98
N ILE A 127 11.92 31.62 7.47
CA ILE A 127 11.00 32.26 6.52
C ILE A 127 10.36 33.49 7.16
N GLN A 128 9.91 33.39 8.40
CA GLN A 128 9.31 34.52 9.10
C GLN A 128 10.31 35.68 9.29
N GLY A 129 11.57 35.38 9.61
CA GLY A 129 12.66 36.36 9.69
C GLY A 129 12.95 37.03 8.35
N LEU A 130 12.96 36.26 7.25
CA LEU A 130 13.13 36.81 5.90
C LEU A 130 11.96 37.72 5.49
N LEU A 131 10.72 37.34 5.82
CA LEU A 131 9.53 38.17 5.56
C LEU A 131 9.59 39.49 6.34
N GLN A 132 10.01 39.46 7.60
CA GLN A 132 10.21 40.67 8.40
C GLN A 132 11.30 41.57 7.77
N SER A 133 12.43 40.99 7.39
CA SER A 133 13.52 41.71 6.70
C SER A 133 13.05 42.34 5.39
N MET A 134 12.31 41.60 4.56
CA MET A 134 11.71 42.12 3.33
C MET A 134 10.76 43.28 3.61
N SER A 135 9.88 43.14 4.62
CA SER A 135 8.94 44.21 4.99
C SER A 135 9.66 45.47 5.46
N THR A 136 10.71 45.35 6.27
CA THR A 136 11.52 46.51 6.70
C THR A 136 12.19 47.19 5.50
N ARG A 137 12.77 46.42 4.57
CA ARG A 137 13.37 46.97 3.35
C ARG A 137 12.33 47.66 2.46
N GLU A 138 11.14 47.08 2.35
CA GLU A 138 10.04 47.67 1.58
C GLU A 138 9.60 49.00 2.20
N GLN A 139 9.48 49.08 3.53
CA GLN A 139 9.18 50.34 4.24
C GLN A 139 10.27 51.39 4.05
N GLU A 140 11.54 51.01 4.13
CA GLU A 140 12.67 51.92 3.87
C GLU A 140 12.67 52.44 2.43
N SER A 141 12.39 51.56 1.47
CA SER A 141 12.23 51.91 0.05
C SER A 141 11.07 52.88 -0.16
N GLN A 142 9.92 52.61 0.47
CA GLN A 142 8.75 53.48 0.45
C GLN A 142 9.08 54.88 1.01
N ALA A 143 9.73 54.94 2.18
CA ALA A 143 10.13 56.20 2.82
C ALA A 143 11.16 56.97 1.97
N ALA A 144 12.07 56.28 1.28
CA ALA A 144 13.00 56.92 0.34
C ALA A 144 12.27 57.51 -0.87
N ALA A 145 11.28 56.78 -1.42
CA ALA A 145 10.43 57.27 -2.50
C ALA A 145 9.61 58.50 -2.06
N GLU A 146 9.03 58.49 -0.86
CA GLU A 146 8.30 59.63 -0.29
C GLU A 146 9.19 60.87 -0.14
N LYS A 147 10.41 60.72 0.39
CA LYS A 147 11.39 61.82 0.47
C LYS A 147 11.74 62.38 -0.90
N MET A 148 11.88 61.52 -1.91
CA MET A 148 12.13 61.96 -3.28
C MET A 148 10.95 62.75 -3.86
N VAL A 149 9.72 62.28 -3.64
CA VAL A 149 8.50 63.02 -4.04
C VAL A 149 8.45 64.38 -3.35
N GLN A 150 8.78 64.46 -2.05
CA GLN A 150 8.83 65.72 -1.32
C GLN A 150 9.90 66.68 -1.87
N ALA A 151 11.11 66.20 -2.14
CA ALA A 151 12.18 67.00 -2.75
C ALA A 151 11.80 67.50 -4.16
N LEU A 152 11.08 66.69 -4.95
CA LEU A 152 10.55 67.10 -6.24
C LEU A 152 9.47 68.19 -6.10
N MET A 153 8.59 68.08 -5.10
CA MET A 153 7.61 69.13 -4.81
C MET A 153 8.29 70.46 -4.42
N GLU A 154 9.31 70.42 -3.56
CA GLU A 154 10.09 71.59 -3.18
C GLU A 154 10.77 72.23 -4.40
N ARG A 155 11.48 71.43 -5.22
CA ARG A 155 12.10 71.91 -6.46
C ARG A 155 11.09 72.50 -7.44
N ASN A 156 9.89 71.91 -7.55
CA ASN A 156 8.83 72.44 -8.40
C ASN A 156 8.31 73.79 -7.86
N SER A 157 8.18 73.93 -6.54
CA SER A 157 7.82 75.21 -5.90
C SER A 157 8.89 76.29 -6.13
N GLU A 158 10.17 75.95 -6.03
CA GLU A 158 11.29 76.86 -6.34
C GLU A 158 11.26 77.27 -7.82
N LEU A 159 11.05 76.31 -8.73
CA LEU A 159 10.91 76.58 -10.16
C LEU A 159 9.71 77.48 -10.44
N GLN A 160 8.58 77.26 -9.77
CA GLN A 160 7.39 78.11 -9.91
C GLN A 160 7.65 79.52 -9.39
N ALA A 161 8.35 79.67 -8.26
CA ALA A 161 8.77 80.96 -7.74
C ALA A 161 9.70 81.68 -8.73
N LEU A 162 10.71 81.00 -9.29
CA LEU A 162 11.58 81.55 -10.32
C LEU A 162 10.81 81.98 -11.58
N ARG A 163 9.84 81.18 -12.03
CA ARG A 163 8.94 81.54 -13.14
C ARG A 163 8.12 82.79 -12.81
N GLN A 164 7.64 82.95 -11.57
CA GLN A 164 6.95 84.16 -11.14
C GLN A 164 7.87 85.38 -11.06
N TYR A 165 9.10 85.22 -10.55
CA TYR A 165 10.11 86.29 -10.52
C TYR A 165 10.49 86.74 -11.92
N LEU A 166 10.76 85.79 -12.83
CA LEU A 166 11.06 86.09 -14.22
C LEU A 166 9.84 86.69 -14.93
N GLY A 167 8.64 86.14 -14.77
CA GLY A 167 7.41 86.72 -15.32
C GLY A 167 7.09 88.13 -14.78
N GLY A 168 7.43 88.41 -13.52
CA GLY A 168 7.35 89.75 -12.93
C GLY A 168 8.46 90.70 -13.41
N ARG A 169 9.65 90.18 -13.71
CA ARG A 169 10.75 90.93 -14.32
C ARG A 169 10.46 91.20 -15.79
N ASP A 170 9.87 90.27 -16.51
CA ASP A 170 9.37 90.42 -17.88
C ASP A 170 8.18 91.39 -17.90
N PHE A 171 7.35 91.44 -16.86
CA PHE A 171 6.34 92.49 -16.68
C PHE A 171 6.97 93.86 -16.40
N MET A 172 8.03 93.95 -15.57
CA MET A 172 8.78 95.20 -15.35
C MET A 172 9.60 95.63 -16.57
N VAL A 173 10.15 94.70 -17.35
CA VAL A 173 10.89 94.94 -18.60
C VAL A 173 9.90 95.29 -19.70
N SER A 174 8.73 94.66 -19.77
CA SER A 174 7.64 95.07 -20.65
C SER A 174 7.03 96.42 -20.22
N GLN A 175 7.05 96.75 -18.92
CA GLN A 175 6.64 98.06 -18.39
C GLN A 175 7.70 99.15 -18.68
N ALA A 176 8.99 98.81 -18.60
CA ALA A 176 10.10 99.68 -19.00
C ALA A 176 10.14 99.89 -20.53
N LEU A 177 9.80 98.87 -21.32
CA LEU A 177 9.63 99.00 -22.78
C LEU A 177 8.34 99.71 -23.19
N THR A 178 7.33 99.81 -22.32
CA THR A 178 6.07 100.54 -22.59
C THR A 178 6.07 101.99 -22.10
N SER A 179 7.14 102.45 -21.44
CA SER A 179 7.33 103.88 -21.11
C SER A 179 7.95 104.70 -22.25
N HIS A 180 8.37 104.08 -23.35
CA HIS A 180 8.85 104.80 -24.53
C HIS A 180 8.30 104.19 -25.82
N GLN A 181 7.18 104.73 -26.30
CA GLN A 181 6.77 104.70 -27.71
C GLN A 181 6.03 106.01 -28.03
N PRO A 182 6.06 106.55 -29.26
CA PRO A 182 5.74 105.84 -30.52
C PRO A 182 6.69 106.21 -31.71
N ALA A 183 6.64 105.76 -32.96
CA ALA A 183 5.96 104.70 -33.73
C ALA A 183 6.59 104.69 -35.16
N GLU A 184 6.13 103.73 -36.00
CA GLU A 184 6.36 103.49 -37.45
C GLU A 184 7.41 102.40 -37.76
N VAL A 185 7.00 101.12 -37.79
CA VAL A 185 6.28 100.39 -38.87
C VAL A 185 7.10 100.27 -40.16
N THR A 186 7.70 99.09 -40.36
CA THR A 186 7.52 98.11 -41.46
C THR A 186 8.79 97.23 -41.40
N SER A 187 8.78 95.96 -41.01
CA SER A 187 8.42 94.84 -41.89
C SER A 187 8.88 93.52 -41.24
N ILE A 188 8.11 92.44 -41.49
CA ILE A 188 8.48 91.01 -41.49
C ILE A 188 8.40 90.22 -40.16
N SER A 189 7.48 89.25 -40.17
CA SER A 189 7.27 88.13 -39.23
C SER A 189 8.12 86.90 -39.67
N PRO A 190 8.18 85.77 -38.93
CA PRO A 190 9.31 85.37 -38.10
C PRO A 190 10.00 84.07 -38.59
N GLN A 191 11.15 83.72 -37.98
CA GLN A 191 11.62 82.37 -37.59
C GLN A 191 13.17 82.30 -37.62
N PRO A 192 13.86 82.31 -36.47
CA PRO A 192 15.27 81.94 -36.38
C PRO A 192 15.42 80.45 -36.04
N GLY A 193 16.51 79.87 -36.52
CA GLY A 193 16.77 78.44 -36.53
C GLY A 193 16.97 77.80 -35.15
N GLU A 194 16.59 76.53 -35.11
CA GLU A 194 17.05 75.55 -34.13
C GLU A 194 18.14 74.68 -34.77
N GLN A 195 19.36 74.84 -34.27
CA GLN A 195 20.42 73.83 -34.19
C GLN A 195 20.87 73.94 -32.71
N THR A 196 21.06 72.90 -31.91
CA THR A 196 21.50 71.53 -32.17
C THR A 196 21.25 70.70 -30.90
N ASP A 197 20.94 69.40 -31.06
CA ASP A 197 21.44 68.25 -30.28
C ASP A 197 21.32 68.24 -28.74
N GLN A 198 21.01 67.16 -28.02
CA GLN A 198 20.85 65.72 -28.26
C GLN A 198 20.29 65.18 -26.93
N ALA A 199 19.42 64.16 -26.98
CA ALA A 199 19.34 63.04 -26.02
C ALA A 199 17.91 62.47 -25.97
N SER A 200 17.65 61.49 -26.82
CA SER A 200 16.78 60.40 -26.43
C SER A 200 17.34 59.11 -27.00
N MET A 201 17.79 58.29 -26.06
CA MET A 201 18.20 56.92 -26.29
C MET A 201 16.98 56.12 -26.71
N HIS A 202 17.06 55.47 -27.87
CA HIS A 202 16.34 54.23 -28.08
C HIS A 202 17.21 53.22 -28.79
N ILE A 203 17.14 52.01 -28.25
CA ILE A 203 18.09 50.92 -28.40
C ILE A 203 17.99 50.34 -29.80
N ARG A 204 19.14 50.27 -30.47
CA ARG A 204 19.42 49.46 -31.65
C ARG A 204 19.65 48.03 -31.19
N SER A 205 18.85 47.07 -31.63
CA SER A 205 19.27 45.67 -31.73
C SER A 205 19.90 45.42 -33.09
N ARG A 206 21.16 45.03 -33.01
CA ARG A 206 22.02 44.35 -34.00
C ARG A 206 21.43 42.96 -34.27
N ASP A 207 21.45 42.43 -35.49
CA ASP A 207 22.54 41.59 -36.04
C ASP A 207 22.36 41.49 -37.57
N ASP A 208 23.39 41.87 -38.33
CA ASP A 208 24.39 40.99 -39.00
C ASP A 208 23.76 40.24 -40.18
N ASP A 209 23.89 40.80 -41.39
CA ASP A 209 24.96 40.50 -42.35
C ASP A 209 24.66 39.22 -43.16
N THR A 210 24.34 39.39 -44.45
CA THR A 210 25.10 38.77 -45.55
C THR A 210 24.72 39.47 -46.85
N SER A 211 25.70 40.19 -47.39
CA SER A 211 25.67 40.93 -48.64
C SER A 211 25.93 40.02 -49.86
N LEU A 212 25.10 40.21 -50.90
CA LEU A 212 25.46 40.41 -52.33
C LEU A 212 26.15 39.26 -53.12
N PRO A 213 26.31 39.35 -54.46
CA PRO A 213 25.54 40.05 -55.51
C PRO A 213 25.33 39.17 -56.78
N ALA A 214 24.45 39.59 -57.70
CA ALA A 214 24.78 39.62 -59.14
C ALA A 214 23.68 40.30 -59.97
N LYS A 215 24.09 41.29 -60.74
CA LYS A 215 23.35 41.94 -61.83
C LYS A 215 22.95 40.92 -62.90
N GLY A 216 21.78 41.13 -63.50
CA GLY A 216 21.34 40.44 -64.72
C GLY A 216 20.14 41.15 -65.34
N ASP A 217 20.38 42.33 -65.90
CA ASP A 217 19.50 43.01 -66.84
C ASP A 217 19.43 42.17 -68.13
N THR A 218 18.25 41.83 -68.67
CA THR A 218 17.97 41.66 -70.12
C THR A 218 16.49 41.32 -70.34
N GLY A 219 15.78 42.25 -71.00
CA GLY A 219 14.93 41.98 -72.18
C GLY A 219 13.85 40.90 -72.11
N ILE A 220 12.61 41.38 -72.09
CA ILE A 220 11.44 40.68 -72.65
C ILE A 220 11.75 40.19 -74.08
N PRO A 221 11.26 39.02 -74.48
CA PRO A 221 10.45 38.99 -75.68
C PRO A 221 9.13 38.24 -75.44
N SER A 222 8.05 38.95 -75.75
CA SER A 222 6.71 38.42 -75.99
C SER A 222 6.74 37.40 -77.13
N SER A 223 6.21 36.21 -76.90
CA SER A 223 5.85 35.28 -77.96
C SER A 223 4.50 34.62 -77.71
N SER A 224 3.67 34.67 -78.76
CA SER A 224 2.61 33.73 -79.13
C SER A 224 1.20 33.89 -78.51
N LEU A 225 0.36 34.54 -79.31
CA LEU A 225 -1.10 34.67 -79.26
C LEU A 225 -1.86 33.34 -79.51
N GLY A 226 -1.23 32.19 -79.28
CA GLY A 226 -1.88 30.85 -79.33
C GLY A 226 -1.95 30.17 -77.96
N ASP A 227 -1.39 30.80 -76.93
CA ASP A 227 -1.12 30.15 -75.64
C ASP A 227 -2.12 30.51 -74.53
N LEU A 228 -3.17 31.31 -74.77
CA LEU A 228 -4.03 31.74 -73.66
C LEU A 228 -4.89 30.60 -73.08
N ASP A 229 -5.35 29.68 -73.92
CA ASP A 229 -6.13 28.50 -73.49
C ASP A 229 -5.23 27.41 -72.89
N THR A 230 -4.00 27.25 -73.38
CA THR A 230 -2.99 26.32 -72.81
C THR A 230 -2.42 26.87 -71.50
N VAL A 231 -2.13 28.17 -71.41
CA VAL A 231 -1.68 28.85 -70.19
C VAL A 231 -2.79 28.86 -69.14
N SER A 232 -4.04 29.14 -69.52
CA SER A 232 -5.20 29.03 -68.60
C SER A 232 -5.43 27.60 -68.10
N GLY A 233 -5.21 26.59 -68.95
CA GLY A 233 -5.21 25.18 -68.55
C GLY A 233 -4.11 24.86 -67.53
N LEU A 234 -2.87 25.27 -67.82
CA LEU A 234 -1.72 25.08 -66.93
C LEU A 234 -1.87 25.86 -65.61
N GLU A 235 -2.49 27.03 -65.59
CA GLU A 235 -2.79 27.78 -64.37
C GLU A 235 -3.82 27.06 -63.48
N LYS A 236 -4.82 26.40 -64.08
CA LYS A 236 -5.78 25.55 -63.35
C LYS A 236 -5.12 24.28 -62.80
N GLU A 237 -4.26 23.65 -63.57
CA GLU A 237 -3.48 22.50 -63.11
C GLU A 237 -2.49 22.88 -62.01
N LEU A 238 -1.84 24.05 -62.12
CA LEU A 238 -0.94 24.58 -61.09
C LEU A 238 -1.69 24.89 -59.79
N SER A 239 -2.88 25.49 -59.88
CA SER A 239 -3.71 25.77 -58.70
C SER A 239 -4.26 24.49 -58.06
N HIS A 240 -4.71 23.52 -58.86
CA HIS A 240 -5.10 22.19 -58.36
C HIS A 240 -3.93 21.46 -57.68
N ALA A 241 -2.76 21.42 -58.30
CA ALA A 241 -1.56 20.81 -57.71
C ALA A 241 -1.13 21.51 -56.41
N LYS A 242 -1.32 22.84 -56.33
CA LYS A 242 -1.06 23.61 -55.10
C LYS A 242 -2.03 23.26 -53.98
N GLU A 243 -3.33 23.14 -54.28
CA GLU A 243 -4.35 22.72 -53.31
C GLU A 243 -4.11 21.29 -52.83
N GLU A 244 -3.77 20.35 -53.72
CA GLU A 244 -3.40 18.99 -53.36
C GLU A 244 -2.15 18.94 -52.47
N LEU A 245 -1.12 19.74 -52.78
CA LEU A 245 0.09 19.82 -51.96
C LEU A 245 -0.21 20.40 -50.57
N GLU A 246 -1.12 21.38 -50.48
CA GLU A 246 -1.57 21.93 -49.19
C GLU A 246 -2.34 20.88 -48.37
N LEU A 247 -3.19 20.07 -49.02
CA LEU A 247 -3.90 18.96 -48.37
C LEU A 247 -2.92 17.86 -47.90
N MET A 248 -1.92 17.51 -48.70
CA MET A 248 -0.89 16.54 -48.32
C MET A 248 -0.05 17.05 -47.16
N ALA A 249 0.32 18.35 -47.16
CA ALA A 249 1.03 18.96 -46.05
C ALA A 249 0.17 19.03 -44.77
N LYS A 250 -1.16 19.19 -44.88
CA LYS A 250 -2.07 19.09 -43.73
C LYS A 250 -2.10 17.67 -43.17
N LYS A 251 -2.29 16.66 -44.03
CA LYS A 251 -2.24 15.23 -43.64
C LYS A 251 -0.90 14.81 -43.04
N GLU A 252 0.21 15.34 -43.54
CA GLU A 252 1.55 15.08 -42.99
C GLU A 252 1.70 15.69 -41.59
N ARG A 253 1.19 16.91 -41.36
CA ARG A 253 1.18 17.50 -40.02
C ARG A 253 0.30 16.69 -39.06
N GLU A 254 -0.88 16.26 -39.51
CA GLU A 254 -1.79 15.42 -38.73
C GLU A 254 -1.13 14.08 -38.36
N SER A 255 -0.55 13.37 -39.32
CA SER A 255 0.14 12.10 -39.06
C SER A 255 1.37 12.27 -38.16
N ARG A 256 2.08 13.39 -38.28
CA ARG A 256 3.21 13.72 -37.37
C ARG A 256 2.74 13.97 -35.94
N VAL A 257 1.58 14.61 -35.76
CA VAL A 257 0.96 14.78 -34.44
C VAL A 257 0.51 13.44 -33.88
N GLU A 258 -0.15 12.59 -34.68
CA GLU A 258 -0.55 11.24 -34.27
C GLU A 258 0.66 10.38 -33.87
N LEU A 259 1.75 10.42 -34.64
CA LEU A 259 3.00 9.73 -34.31
C LEU A 259 3.59 10.25 -32.99
N SER A 260 3.56 11.56 -32.75
CA SER A 260 4.04 12.12 -31.48
C SER A 260 3.17 11.71 -30.29
N ALA A 261 1.84 11.61 -30.49
CA ALA A 261 0.92 11.14 -29.46
C ALA A 261 1.12 9.65 -29.14
N LEU A 262 1.31 8.82 -30.18
CA LEU A 262 1.63 7.39 -30.00
C LEU A 262 2.99 7.20 -29.31
N GLN A 263 4.01 7.97 -29.67
CA GLN A 263 5.31 7.95 -28.99
C GLN A 263 5.19 8.32 -27.51
N SER A 264 4.39 9.34 -27.19
CA SER A 264 4.11 9.71 -25.79
C SER A 264 3.37 8.59 -25.04
N MET A 265 2.39 7.94 -25.67
CA MET A 265 1.66 6.83 -25.06
C MET A 265 2.56 5.62 -24.83
N MET A 266 3.45 5.30 -25.76
CA MET A 266 4.44 4.23 -25.58
C MET A 266 5.41 4.54 -24.43
N ALA A 267 5.87 5.78 -24.31
CA ALA A 267 6.75 6.18 -23.21
C ALA A 267 6.06 6.01 -21.85
N VAL A 268 4.79 6.42 -21.73
CA VAL A 268 3.99 6.22 -20.50
C VAL A 268 3.80 4.73 -20.21
N GLN A 269 3.49 3.91 -21.22
CA GLN A 269 3.36 2.46 -21.03
C GLN A 269 4.68 1.79 -20.62
N GLU A 270 5.81 2.25 -21.15
CA GLU A 270 7.13 1.75 -20.76
C GLU A 270 7.45 2.10 -19.31
N GLU A 271 7.15 3.32 -18.86
CA GLU A 271 7.26 3.72 -17.46
C GLU A 271 6.35 2.88 -16.54
N GLU A 272 5.09 2.65 -16.92
CA GLU A 272 4.16 1.81 -16.16
C GLU A 272 4.67 0.37 -16.02
N LEU A 273 5.16 -0.23 -17.11
CA LEU A 273 5.76 -1.57 -17.09
C LEU A 273 7.02 -1.61 -16.22
N GLN A 274 7.83 -0.56 -16.23
CA GLN A 274 9.03 -0.46 -15.42
C GLN A 274 8.69 -0.36 -13.92
N VAL A 275 7.66 0.42 -13.57
CA VAL A 275 7.12 0.48 -12.20
C VAL A 275 6.59 -0.89 -11.77
N GLN A 276 5.80 -1.56 -12.62
CA GLN A 276 5.30 -2.91 -12.33
C GLN A 276 6.44 -3.93 -12.14
N ALA A 277 7.50 -3.84 -12.94
CA ALA A 277 8.68 -4.68 -12.77
C ALA A 277 9.38 -4.41 -11.42
N ALA A 278 9.56 -3.13 -11.05
CA ALA A 278 10.14 -2.76 -9.76
C ALA A 278 9.28 -3.25 -8.58
N ASP A 279 7.96 -3.16 -8.69
CA ASP A 279 7.01 -3.67 -7.70
C ASP A 279 7.12 -5.19 -7.54
N MET A 280 7.16 -5.94 -8.65
CA MET A 280 7.35 -7.40 -8.62
C MET A 280 8.70 -7.80 -8.01
N GLU A 281 9.78 -7.09 -8.32
CA GLU A 281 11.08 -7.32 -7.70
C GLU A 281 11.03 -7.04 -6.19
N SER A 282 10.36 -5.97 -5.77
CA SER A 282 10.19 -5.63 -4.35
C SER A 282 9.42 -6.71 -3.61
N LEU A 283 8.35 -7.24 -4.21
CA LEU A 283 7.54 -8.32 -3.67
C LEU A 283 8.35 -9.61 -3.57
N THR A 284 9.15 -9.92 -4.59
CA THR A 284 10.05 -11.07 -4.60
C THR A 284 11.09 -10.99 -3.47
N ARG A 285 11.71 -9.81 -3.27
CA ARG A 285 12.61 -9.58 -2.14
C ARG A 285 11.88 -9.71 -0.80
N ASN A 286 10.66 -9.19 -0.68
CA ASN A 286 9.86 -9.30 0.55
C ASN A 286 9.52 -10.75 0.89
N MET A 287 9.15 -11.54 -0.13
CA MET A 287 8.88 -12.97 0.01
C MET A 287 10.12 -13.73 0.49
N GLN A 288 11.29 -13.46 -0.10
CA GLN A 288 12.55 -14.07 0.33
C GLN A 288 12.88 -13.75 1.79
N ILE A 289 12.76 -12.49 2.19
CA ILE A 289 12.98 -12.07 3.59
C ILE A 289 12.01 -12.79 4.54
N LYS A 290 10.74 -12.94 4.15
CA LYS A 290 9.75 -13.67 4.94
C LYS A 290 10.05 -15.17 5.00
N GLU A 291 10.49 -15.80 3.92
CA GLU A 291 10.90 -17.21 3.92
C GLU A 291 12.08 -17.46 4.86
N ASP A 292 13.07 -16.59 4.82
CA ASP A 292 14.25 -16.70 5.69
C ASP A 292 13.88 -16.47 7.15
N LEU A 293 12.99 -15.50 7.43
CA LEU A 293 12.43 -15.30 8.77
C LEU A 293 11.62 -16.52 9.24
N ILE A 294 10.84 -17.15 8.37
CA ILE A 294 10.08 -18.37 8.71
C ILE A 294 11.06 -19.50 9.07
N LYS A 295 12.13 -19.69 8.30
CA LYS A 295 13.17 -20.69 8.62
C LYS A 295 13.82 -20.40 9.97
N ASP A 296 14.17 -19.14 10.24
CA ASP A 296 14.78 -18.74 11.52
C ASP A 296 13.82 -18.98 12.70
N LEU A 297 12.54 -18.62 12.55
CA LEU A 297 11.52 -18.87 13.58
C LEU A 297 11.29 -20.37 13.78
N GLN A 298 11.25 -21.16 12.70
CA GLN A 298 11.16 -22.62 12.79
C GLN A 298 12.37 -23.22 13.52
N MET A 299 13.57 -22.69 13.28
CA MET A 299 14.78 -23.11 14.00
C MET A 299 14.75 -22.71 15.48
N GLN A 300 14.20 -21.54 15.83
CA GLN A 300 14.07 -21.09 17.22
C GLN A 300 12.99 -21.83 18.00
N LEU A 301 11.90 -22.24 17.33
CA LEU A 301 10.78 -22.94 17.95
C LEU A 301 11.06 -24.43 18.19
N VAL A 302 12.05 -25.00 17.50
CA VAL A 302 12.46 -26.40 17.74
C VAL A 302 13.50 -26.41 18.85
N ASP A 303 13.10 -26.89 20.03
CA ASP A 303 14.02 -27.04 21.15
C ASP A 303 15.12 -28.05 20.78
N PRO A 304 16.41 -27.68 20.90
CA PRO A 304 17.52 -28.55 20.51
C PRO A 304 17.61 -29.82 21.38
N GLU A 305 16.95 -29.84 22.54
CA GLU A 305 16.81 -31.01 23.41
C GLU A 305 15.68 -31.95 22.96
N ASP A 306 14.64 -31.42 22.30
CA ASP A 306 13.49 -32.19 21.84
C ASP A 306 13.82 -33.06 20.63
N ILE A 307 14.75 -32.64 19.76
CA ILE A 307 15.21 -33.44 18.63
C ILE A 307 15.82 -34.78 19.11
N PRO A 308 16.86 -34.80 19.98
CA PRO A 308 17.40 -36.05 20.49
C PRO A 308 16.46 -36.75 21.49
N ALA A 309 15.57 -36.04 22.19
CA ALA A 309 14.56 -36.68 23.05
C ALA A 309 13.51 -37.44 22.25
N MET A 310 13.03 -36.88 21.14
CA MET A 310 12.11 -37.52 20.20
C MET A 310 12.75 -38.74 19.55
N GLU A 311 14.03 -38.68 19.19
CA GLU A 311 14.78 -39.84 18.70
C GLU A 311 14.90 -40.94 19.75
N ARG A 312 15.24 -40.59 21.01
CA ARG A 312 15.29 -41.56 22.12
C ARG A 312 13.92 -42.19 22.38
N LEU A 313 12.85 -41.38 22.46
CA LEU A 313 11.48 -41.87 22.63
C LEU A 313 11.05 -42.76 21.47
N THR A 314 11.43 -42.44 20.23
CA THR A 314 11.15 -43.28 19.06
C THR A 314 11.86 -44.63 19.17
N GLN A 315 13.13 -44.64 19.59
CA GLN A 315 13.88 -45.88 19.83
C GLN A 315 13.27 -46.69 20.98
N GLU A 316 12.87 -46.04 22.08
CA GLU A 316 12.20 -46.68 23.21
C GLU A 316 10.86 -47.30 22.80
N VAL A 317 10.05 -46.60 22.01
CA VAL A 317 8.78 -47.13 21.47
C VAL A 317 9.03 -48.34 20.58
N LEU A 318 10.07 -48.33 19.75
CA LEU A 318 10.43 -49.48 18.92
C LEU A 318 10.86 -50.69 19.78
N LEU A 319 11.70 -50.49 20.78
CA LEU A 319 12.12 -51.54 21.72
C LEU A 319 10.95 -52.07 22.54
N LEU A 320 10.02 -51.21 22.95
CA LEU A 320 8.81 -51.63 23.66
C LEU A 320 7.91 -52.47 22.75
N ARG A 321 7.74 -52.10 21.48
CA ARG A 321 7.00 -52.91 20.50
C ARG A 321 7.64 -54.28 20.29
N GLU A 322 8.96 -54.36 20.19
CA GLU A 322 9.68 -55.63 20.08
C GLU A 322 9.54 -56.48 21.35
N LYS A 323 9.66 -55.87 22.54
CA LYS A 323 9.42 -56.56 23.81
C LYS A 323 7.99 -57.09 23.92
N VAL A 324 7.00 -56.28 23.57
CA VAL A 324 5.59 -56.70 23.56
C VAL A 324 5.40 -57.88 22.60
N ALA A 325 5.93 -57.79 21.37
CA ALA A 325 5.88 -58.89 20.41
C ALA A 325 6.56 -60.18 20.94
N SER A 326 7.70 -60.05 21.62
CA SER A 326 8.41 -61.19 22.22
C SER A 326 7.61 -61.84 23.35
N VAL A 327 7.00 -61.04 24.23
CA VAL A 327 6.16 -61.52 25.34
C VAL A 327 4.88 -62.18 24.80
N GLU A 328 4.28 -61.61 23.77
CA GLU A 328 3.10 -62.18 23.11
C GLU A 328 3.44 -63.54 22.46
N SER A 329 4.58 -63.66 21.79
CA SER A 329 5.03 -64.94 21.22
C SER A 329 5.29 -66.01 22.29
N GLN A 330 5.94 -65.65 23.40
CA GLN A 330 6.27 -66.56 24.49
C GLN A 330 5.02 -67.00 25.28
N GLY A 331 4.05 -66.10 25.48
CA GLY A 331 2.78 -66.41 26.13
C GLY A 331 1.87 -67.29 25.26
N GLN A 332 1.87 -67.09 23.94
CA GLN A 332 1.10 -67.90 23.00
C GLN A 332 1.67 -69.32 22.86
N GLU A 333 2.99 -69.50 22.80
CA GLU A 333 3.62 -70.83 22.73
C GLU A 333 3.41 -71.64 24.01
N ALA A 334 3.59 -71.04 25.20
CA ALA A 334 3.38 -71.73 26.47
C ALA A 334 1.90 -72.13 26.69
N SER A 335 0.97 -71.25 26.32
CA SER A 335 -0.48 -71.54 26.37
C SER A 335 -0.89 -72.58 25.33
N GLY A 336 -0.35 -72.50 24.11
CA GLY A 336 -0.56 -73.46 23.03
C GLY A 336 -0.10 -74.87 23.40
N ASN A 337 1.12 -74.98 23.94
CA ASN A 337 1.70 -76.25 24.40
C ASN A 337 0.87 -76.87 25.55
N ARG A 338 0.39 -76.06 26.50
CA ARG A 338 -0.47 -76.54 27.60
C ARG A 338 -1.83 -77.02 27.09
N ARG A 339 -2.44 -76.28 26.16
CA ARG A 339 -3.72 -76.68 25.52
C ARG A 339 -3.56 -77.99 24.75
N GLN A 340 -2.47 -78.15 24.02
CA GLN A 340 -2.20 -79.36 23.25
C GLN A 340 -1.92 -80.58 24.15
N GLN A 341 -1.20 -80.38 25.26
CA GLN A 341 -0.99 -81.43 26.26
C GLN A 341 -2.29 -81.88 26.93
N LEU A 342 -3.18 -80.94 27.26
CA LEU A 342 -4.51 -81.25 27.80
C LEU A 342 -5.37 -82.02 26.80
N LEU A 343 -5.34 -81.64 25.51
CA LEU A 343 -6.08 -82.34 24.45
C LEU A 343 -5.64 -83.80 24.32
N LEU A 344 -4.33 -84.06 24.27
CA LEU A 344 -3.79 -85.43 24.20
C LEU A 344 -4.18 -86.28 25.41
N MET A 345 -4.21 -85.70 26.60
CA MET A 345 -4.63 -86.42 27.80
C MET A 345 -6.14 -86.72 27.83
N LEU A 346 -6.96 -85.78 27.37
CA LEU A 346 -8.41 -85.99 27.25
C LEU A 346 -8.74 -87.07 26.20
N GLU A 347 -8.06 -87.07 25.06
CA GLU A 347 -8.19 -88.11 24.04
C GLU A 347 -7.83 -89.50 24.61
N GLY A 348 -6.74 -89.60 25.35
CA GLY A 348 -6.37 -90.83 26.05
C GLY A 348 -7.44 -91.33 27.03
N LEU A 349 -8.07 -90.43 27.79
CA LEU A 349 -9.17 -90.81 28.70
C LEU A 349 -10.42 -91.27 27.94
N VAL A 350 -10.73 -90.65 26.79
CA VAL A 350 -11.82 -91.10 25.92
C VAL A 350 -11.57 -92.53 25.42
N ASP A 351 -10.33 -92.84 25.04
CA ASP A 351 -9.94 -94.19 24.61
C ASP A 351 -9.98 -95.22 25.76
N GLU A 352 -9.68 -94.80 26.99
CA GLU A 352 -9.82 -95.70 28.14
C GLU A 352 -11.28 -95.94 28.49
N ARG A 353 -12.13 -94.92 28.39
CA ARG A 353 -13.56 -95.06 28.56
C ARG A 353 -14.16 -95.99 27.51
N SER A 354 -13.71 -95.92 26.25
CA SER A 354 -14.17 -96.84 25.20
C SER A 354 -13.73 -98.28 25.49
N ARG A 355 -12.46 -98.50 25.87
CA ARG A 355 -11.94 -99.82 26.28
C ARG A 355 -12.66 -100.39 27.50
N LEU A 356 -12.98 -99.55 28.48
CA LEU A 356 -13.75 -99.95 29.67
C LEU A 356 -15.17 -100.37 29.28
N ASN A 357 -15.79 -99.63 28.34
CA ASN A 357 -17.12 -99.94 27.84
C ASN A 357 -17.15 -101.26 27.06
N GLU A 358 -16.12 -101.54 26.24
CA GLU A 358 -15.95 -102.84 25.58
C GLU A 358 -15.80 -103.98 26.58
N ALA A 359 -14.99 -103.78 27.62
CA ALA A 359 -14.80 -104.78 28.66
C ALA A 359 -16.11 -105.02 29.45
N LEU A 360 -16.86 -103.97 29.78
CA LEU A 360 -18.20 -104.08 30.38
C LEU A 360 -19.19 -104.80 29.46
N GLN A 361 -19.11 -104.58 28.15
CA GLN A 361 -19.96 -105.28 27.18
C GLN A 361 -19.59 -106.76 27.10
N ALA A 362 -18.31 -107.11 27.10
CA ALA A 362 -17.84 -108.49 27.20
C ALA A 362 -18.31 -109.13 28.51
N GLU A 363 -18.30 -108.40 29.62
CA GLU A 363 -18.82 -108.87 30.91
C GLU A 363 -20.31 -109.21 30.82
N ARG A 364 -21.12 -108.31 30.23
CA ARG A 364 -22.55 -108.55 29.97
C ARG A 364 -22.77 -109.77 29.07
N GLN A 365 -21.89 -110.00 28.09
CA GLN A 365 -21.95 -111.19 27.23
C GLN A 365 -21.64 -112.46 28.02
N LEU A 366 -20.60 -112.48 28.87
CA LEU A 366 -20.30 -113.60 29.77
C LEU A 366 -21.48 -113.88 30.72
N TYR A 367 -22.06 -112.85 31.34
CA TYR A 367 -23.26 -113.01 32.16
C TYR A 367 -24.45 -113.55 31.36
N SER A 368 -24.68 -113.06 30.13
CA SER A 368 -25.75 -113.56 29.26
C SER A 368 -25.53 -115.03 28.88
N SER A 369 -24.30 -115.41 28.55
CA SER A 369 -23.92 -116.80 28.31
C SER A 369 -24.18 -117.65 29.55
N LEU A 370 -23.69 -117.24 30.71
CA LEU A 370 -23.86 -117.95 31.98
C LEU A 370 -25.34 -118.17 32.34
N VAL A 371 -26.20 -117.17 32.14
CA VAL A 371 -27.65 -117.27 32.37
C VAL A 371 -28.30 -118.25 31.39
N LYS A 372 -27.93 -118.24 30.10
CA LYS A 372 -28.43 -119.22 29.11
C LYS A 372 -28.07 -120.65 29.46
N PHE A 373 -26.91 -120.88 30.08
CA PHE A 373 -26.47 -122.22 30.53
C PHE A 373 -27.12 -122.68 31.84
N HIS A 374 -27.81 -121.81 32.58
CA HIS A 374 -28.58 -122.19 33.76
C HIS A 374 -29.90 -122.92 33.42
N ALA A 375 -30.30 -122.96 32.13
CA ALA A 375 -31.55 -123.55 31.67
C ALA A 375 -31.46 -125.04 31.23
N HIS A 376 -30.28 -125.68 31.25
CA HIS A 376 -30.11 -127.09 30.86
C HIS A 376 -29.48 -127.97 31.97
N PRO A 377 -30.10 -129.11 32.36
CA PRO A 377 -29.57 -129.98 33.40
C PRO A 377 -28.55 -131.01 32.86
N GLU A 378 -27.36 -130.98 33.48
CA GLU A 378 -26.33 -132.02 33.61
C GLU A 378 -25.72 -132.70 32.35
N SER A 379 -24.52 -132.22 31.95
CA SER A 379 -23.56 -132.99 31.14
C SER A 379 -22.11 -132.57 31.44
N SER A 380 -21.13 -133.46 31.24
CA SER A 380 -19.68 -133.17 31.42
C SER A 380 -19.15 -132.01 30.55
N GLU A 381 -19.89 -131.65 29.51
CA GLU A 381 -19.60 -130.51 28.63
C GLU A 381 -19.85 -129.18 29.36
N ARG A 382 -20.82 -129.11 30.29
CA ARG A 382 -21.08 -127.93 31.13
C ARG A 382 -19.90 -127.56 32.02
N ASN A 383 -19.22 -128.55 32.61
CA ASN A 383 -18.06 -128.28 33.48
C ASN A 383 -16.88 -127.75 32.67
N ARG A 384 -16.68 -128.22 31.43
CA ARG A 384 -15.62 -127.72 30.54
C ARG A 384 -15.92 -126.30 30.05
N THR A 385 -17.17 -125.99 29.69
CA THR A 385 -17.54 -124.63 29.28
C THR A 385 -17.55 -123.65 30.44
N LEU A 386 -18.03 -124.03 31.62
CA LEU A 386 -17.92 -123.18 32.83
C LEU A 386 -16.47 -122.89 33.21
N GLN A 387 -15.56 -123.84 33.01
CA GLN A 387 -14.13 -123.62 33.19
C GLN A 387 -13.58 -122.58 32.20
N VAL A 388 -13.96 -122.67 30.92
CA VAL A 388 -13.59 -121.67 29.89
C VAL A 388 -14.19 -120.29 30.18
N GLU A 389 -15.43 -120.21 30.65
CA GLU A 389 -16.08 -118.95 31.04
C GLU A 389 -15.44 -118.35 32.31
N LEU A 390 -15.01 -119.18 33.26
CA LEU A 390 -14.29 -118.74 34.45
C LEU A 390 -12.90 -118.17 34.08
N GLU A 391 -12.18 -118.84 33.20
CA GLU A 391 -10.91 -118.35 32.64
C GLU A 391 -11.12 -117.04 31.86
N GLY A 392 -12.19 -116.95 31.06
CA GLY A 392 -12.60 -115.72 30.36
C GLY A 392 -12.93 -114.57 31.31
N ALA A 393 -13.63 -114.85 32.42
CA ALA A 393 -13.94 -113.85 33.45
C ALA A 393 -12.68 -113.38 34.20
N GLN A 394 -11.72 -114.28 34.47
CA GLN A 394 -10.43 -113.92 35.08
C GLN A 394 -9.61 -113.01 34.18
N VAL A 395 -9.54 -113.32 32.88
CA VAL A 395 -8.86 -112.47 31.88
C VAL A 395 -9.55 -111.11 31.77
N LEU A 396 -10.88 -111.09 31.74
CA LEU A 396 -11.64 -109.85 31.65
C LEU A 396 -11.45 -108.96 32.88
N ARG A 397 -11.44 -109.56 34.08
CA ARG A 397 -11.15 -108.87 35.33
C ARG A 397 -9.77 -108.24 35.30
N GLY A 398 -8.75 -108.97 34.87
CA GLY A 398 -7.40 -108.42 34.70
C GLY A 398 -7.37 -107.23 33.73
N ARG A 399 -8.06 -107.33 32.58
CA ARG A 399 -8.17 -106.23 31.61
C ARG A 399 -8.88 -105.00 32.20
N LEU A 400 -9.93 -105.19 32.99
CA LEU A 400 -10.65 -104.10 33.66
C LEU A 400 -9.78 -103.41 34.72
N GLU A 401 -9.08 -104.18 35.55
CA GLU A 401 -8.17 -103.65 36.57
C GLU A 401 -7.04 -102.82 35.92
N GLU A 402 -6.49 -103.28 34.79
CA GLU A 402 -5.50 -102.51 34.02
C GLU A 402 -6.05 -101.20 33.44
N VAL A 403 -7.23 -101.22 32.81
CA VAL A 403 -7.85 -100.02 32.21
C VAL A 403 -8.23 -99.01 33.29
N LEU A 404 -8.74 -99.49 34.44
CA LEU A 404 -9.04 -98.63 35.58
C LEU A 404 -7.77 -98.03 36.18
N GLY A 405 -6.70 -98.81 36.33
CA GLY A 405 -5.40 -98.30 36.79
C GLY A 405 -4.87 -97.17 35.91
N ARG A 406 -4.83 -97.37 34.59
CA ARG A 406 -4.35 -96.35 33.64
C ARG A 406 -5.21 -95.08 33.64
N SER A 407 -6.53 -95.23 33.77
CA SER A 407 -7.44 -94.07 33.82
C SER A 407 -7.31 -93.24 35.10
N LEU A 408 -7.09 -93.88 36.26
CA LEU A 408 -6.80 -93.17 37.51
C LEU A 408 -5.45 -92.43 37.45
N GLU A 409 -4.42 -93.04 36.84
CA GLU A 409 -3.13 -92.37 36.63
C GLU A 409 -3.24 -91.15 35.69
N ARG A 410 -4.09 -91.21 34.65
CA ARG A 410 -4.30 -90.07 33.76
C ARG A 410 -5.13 -88.96 34.40
N LEU A 411 -6.12 -89.32 35.23
CA LEU A 411 -6.92 -88.36 35.99
C LEU A 411 -6.07 -87.61 37.02
N SER A 412 -5.24 -88.31 37.79
CA SER A 412 -4.33 -87.65 38.75
C SER A 412 -3.32 -86.71 38.07
N ARG A 413 -2.87 -87.04 36.85
CA ARG A 413 -2.06 -86.12 36.01
C ARG A 413 -2.85 -84.90 35.54
N LEU A 414 -4.16 -85.00 35.28
CA LEU A 414 -5.00 -83.85 34.94
C LEU A 414 -5.20 -82.93 36.15
N GLU A 415 -5.43 -83.50 37.33
CA GLU A 415 -5.63 -82.73 38.57
C GLU A 415 -4.37 -81.94 38.94
N THR A 416 -3.19 -82.53 38.77
CA THR A 416 -1.90 -81.83 38.98
C THR A 416 -1.67 -80.72 37.95
N LEU A 417 -2.02 -80.95 36.67
CA LEU A 417 -1.97 -79.89 35.65
C LEU A 417 -2.98 -78.76 35.91
N ALA A 418 -4.11 -79.03 36.57
CA ALA A 418 -5.09 -78.02 36.96
C ALA A 418 -4.62 -77.20 38.18
N ALA A 419 -4.01 -77.84 39.18
CA ALA A 419 -3.53 -77.18 40.40
C ALA A 419 -2.36 -76.21 40.17
N ILE A 420 -1.53 -76.44 39.15
CA ILE A 420 -0.42 -75.56 38.75
C ILE A 420 -0.92 -74.30 37.98
N GLY A 421 -2.23 -74.18 37.72
CA GLY A 421 -2.84 -73.09 36.96
C GLY A 421 -3.68 -72.09 37.76
N GLY A 422 -3.59 -72.08 39.09
CA GLY A 422 -4.25 -71.11 39.98
C GLY A 422 -3.39 -69.90 40.31
#